data_AF-A0A950SSH9-F1
#
_entry.id   AF-A0A950SSH9-F1
#
_cell.length_a   1.000
_cell.length_b   1.000
_cell.length_c   1.000
_cell.angle_alpha   90.00
_cell.angle_beta   90.00
_cell.angle_gamma   90.00
#
_symmetry.space_group_name_H-M   'P 1'
#
loop_
_entity.id
_entity.type
_entity.pdbx_description
1 polymer ?
#
loop_
_entity_poly.entity_id
_entity_poly.type
_entity_poly.pdbx_seq_one_letter_code
_entity_poly.pdbx_strand_id
1 'polypeptide(L)'
;MNDDKGLRERVTRQGEETIGKLAQDLLENPMIARAVAAAFETRERATRAQEVAMGALNLPSASDLERLTRRLRSVSQRLEALEDGLDRVEQRLDGVGQVGALERRLTAIEESLTRIEASVGGPRRRPRAQRSAGDSVSA
;
A
#
# COMPACT_ATOMS: atom_id res chain seq x y z
N MET A 1 -13.57 45.87 -43.71
CA MET A 1 -12.89 45.34 -42.49
C MET A 1 -12.02 44.10 -42.84
N ASN A 2 -11.13 44.17 -43.85
CA ASN A 2 -10.24 43.04 -44.21
C ASN A 2 -8.76 43.43 -44.40
N ASP A 3 -8.43 44.72 -44.47
CA ASP A 3 -7.06 45.17 -44.79
C ASP A 3 -6.10 45.15 -43.59
N ASP A 4 -6.59 45.32 -42.36
CA ASP A 4 -5.79 45.29 -41.13
C ASP A 4 -5.18 43.91 -40.86
N LYS A 5 -5.82 42.84 -41.32
CA LYS A 5 -5.36 41.47 -41.12
C LYS A 5 -4.14 41.16 -41.98
N GLY A 6 -4.11 41.64 -43.23
CA GLY A 6 -2.98 41.48 -44.14
C GLY A 6 -1.77 42.37 -43.80
N LEU A 7 -1.98 43.54 -43.17
CA LEU A 7 -0.89 44.37 -42.65
C LEU A 7 -0.22 43.74 -41.43
N ARG A 8 -1.00 43.24 -40.46
CA ARG A 8 -0.48 42.51 -39.30
C ARG A 8 0.25 41.25 -39.69
N GLU A 9 -0.30 40.46 -40.60
CA GLU A 9 0.35 39.22 -41.07
C GLU A 9 1.69 39.49 -41.76
N ARG A 10 1.80 40.57 -42.55
CA ARG A 10 3.08 40.97 -43.16
C ARG A 10 4.09 41.47 -42.13
N VAL A 11 3.65 42.25 -41.14
CA VAL A 11 4.50 42.71 -40.04
C VAL A 11 4.99 41.53 -39.18
N THR A 12 4.12 40.56 -38.88
CA THR A 12 4.51 39.35 -38.15
C THR A 12 5.51 38.52 -38.95
N ARG A 13 5.26 38.29 -40.24
CA ARG A 13 6.16 37.51 -41.12
C ARG A 13 7.53 38.18 -41.27
N GLN A 14 7.55 39.50 -41.44
CA GLN A 14 8.79 40.29 -41.51
C GLN A 14 9.52 40.35 -40.16
N GLY A 15 8.77 40.36 -39.05
CA GLY A 15 9.30 40.25 -37.70
C GLY A 15 9.96 38.89 -37.45
N GLU A 16 9.32 37.79 -37.86
CA GLU A 16 9.86 36.44 -37.76
C GLU A 16 11.14 36.27 -38.60
N GLU A 17 11.16 36.82 -39.82
CA GLU A 17 12.32 36.75 -40.71
C GLU A 17 13.50 37.57 -40.18
N THR A 18 13.24 38.75 -39.60
CA THR A 18 14.29 39.59 -38.99
C THR A 18 14.82 39.01 -37.69
N ILE A 19 13.97 38.40 -36.86
CA ILE A 19 14.39 37.66 -35.66
C ILE A 19 15.18 36.41 -36.06
N GLY A 20 14.73 35.68 -37.07
CA GLY A 20 15.42 34.50 -37.59
C GLY A 20 16.81 34.84 -38.13
N LYS A 21 16.91 35.91 -38.92
CA LYS A 21 18.19 36.41 -39.44
C LYS A 21 19.10 36.90 -38.32
N LEU A 22 18.58 37.63 -37.34
CA LEU A 22 19.38 38.05 -36.18
C LEU A 22 19.87 36.86 -35.37
N ALA A 23 19.03 35.86 -35.10
CA ALA A 23 19.44 34.65 -34.41
C ALA A 23 20.53 33.89 -35.17
N GLN A 24 20.42 33.85 -36.51
CA GLN A 24 21.42 33.24 -37.36
C GLN A 24 22.75 34.03 -37.35
N ASP A 25 22.70 35.36 -37.49
CA ASP A 25 23.88 36.22 -37.40
C ASP A 25 24.58 36.11 -36.02
N LEU A 26 23.80 35.96 -34.94
CA LEU A 26 24.33 35.73 -33.59
C LEU A 26 24.95 34.34 -33.43
N LEU A 27 24.38 33.30 -34.06
CA LEU A 27 24.90 31.93 -34.03
C LEU A 27 26.18 31.78 -34.87
N GLU A 28 26.25 32.49 -35.99
CA GLU A 28 27.41 32.50 -36.89
C GLU A 28 28.56 33.36 -36.33
N ASN A 29 28.31 34.20 -35.33
CA ASN A 29 29.34 35.01 -34.70
C ASN A 29 30.17 34.18 -33.69
N PRO A 30 31.45 33.90 -33.99
CA PRO A 30 32.28 33.03 -33.17
C PRO A 30 32.58 33.61 -31.77
N MET A 31 32.51 34.93 -31.59
CA MET A 31 32.71 35.57 -30.29
C MET A 31 31.50 35.38 -29.38
N ILE A 32 30.29 35.41 -29.95
CA ILE A 32 29.05 35.16 -29.20
C ILE A 32 28.98 33.68 -28.81
N ALA A 33 29.26 32.78 -29.76
CA ALA A 33 29.34 31.35 -29.47
C ALA A 33 30.35 31.05 -28.34
N ARG A 34 31.53 31.70 -28.37
CA ARG A 34 32.53 31.59 -27.29
C ARG A 34 32.08 32.18 -25.96
N ALA A 35 31.41 33.33 -25.97
CA ALA A 35 30.90 33.97 -24.76
C ALA A 35 29.80 33.10 -24.10
N VAL A 36 28.90 32.54 -24.91
CA VAL A 36 27.85 31.62 -24.44
C VAL A 36 28.46 30.33 -23.90
N ALA A 37 29.43 29.74 -24.60
CA ALA A 37 30.15 28.56 -24.11
C ALA A 37 30.86 28.84 -22.78
N ALA A 38 31.55 29.98 -22.66
CA ALA A 38 32.19 30.40 -21.42
C ALA A 38 31.18 30.66 -20.29
N ALA A 39 30.01 31.21 -20.61
CA ALA A 39 28.92 31.41 -19.65
C ALA A 39 28.36 30.07 -19.12
N PHE A 40 28.18 29.08 -20.00
CA PHE A 40 27.77 27.73 -19.58
C PHE A 40 28.83 27.05 -18.71
N GLU A 41 30.11 27.17 -19.10
CA GLU A 41 31.21 26.59 -18.34
C GLU A 41 31.37 27.26 -16.96
N THR A 42 31.26 28.59 -16.88
CA THR A 42 31.30 29.31 -15.60
C THR A 42 30.12 28.95 -14.71
N ARG A 43 28.91 28.85 -15.28
CA ARG A 43 27.74 28.35 -14.54
C ARG A 43 27.97 26.94 -14.02
N GLU A 44 28.49 26.03 -14.85
CA GLU A 44 28.74 24.65 -14.44
C GLU A 44 29.79 24.55 -13.32
N ARG A 45 30.87 25.34 -13.41
CA ARG A 45 31.86 25.43 -12.35
C ARG A 45 31.25 25.98 -11.05
N ALA A 46 30.40 27.00 -11.15
CA ALA A 46 29.71 27.58 -10.00
C ALA A 46 28.75 26.57 -9.33
N THR A 47 27.96 25.82 -10.11
CA THR A 47 27.05 24.80 -9.54
C THR A 47 27.82 23.67 -8.87
N ARG A 48 28.92 23.21 -9.46
CA ARG A 48 29.79 22.20 -8.83
C ARG A 48 30.44 22.72 -7.55
N ALA A 49 30.93 23.96 -7.55
CA ALA A 49 31.49 24.57 -6.35
C ALA A 49 30.43 24.70 -5.24
N GLN A 50 29.19 25.04 -5.61
CA GLN A 50 28.07 25.08 -4.69
C GLN A 50 27.75 23.69 -4.12
N GLU A 51 27.69 22.65 -4.94
CA GLU A 51 27.48 21.26 -4.48
C GLU A 51 28.58 20.82 -3.51
N VAL A 52 29.84 21.11 -3.81
CA VAL A 52 30.97 20.80 -2.93
C VAL A 52 30.88 21.59 -1.62
N ALA A 53 30.52 22.87 -1.67
CA ALA A 53 30.32 23.70 -0.49
C ALA A 53 29.15 23.20 0.39
N MET A 54 28.05 22.78 -0.24
CA MET A 54 26.93 22.14 0.47
C MET A 54 27.39 20.85 1.16
N GLY A 55 28.17 20.01 0.45
CA GLY A 55 28.79 18.83 1.04
C GLY A 55 29.70 19.14 2.22
N ALA A 56 30.52 20.20 2.13
CA ALA A 56 31.42 20.63 3.20
C ALA A 56 30.67 21.17 4.43
N LEU A 57 29.50 21.79 4.22
CA LEU A 57 28.59 22.24 5.29
C LEU A 57 27.66 21.13 5.78
N ASN A 58 27.81 19.90 5.26
CA ASN A 58 26.94 18.77 5.55
C ASN A 58 25.45 19.04 5.23
N LEU A 59 25.20 19.87 4.22
CA LEU A 59 23.87 20.21 3.71
C LEU A 59 23.51 19.28 2.54
N PRO A 60 22.35 18.61 2.58
CA PRO A 60 21.93 17.72 1.49
C PRO A 60 21.57 18.50 0.22
N SER A 61 21.86 17.91 -0.95
CA SER A 61 21.46 18.49 -2.23
C SER A 61 19.96 18.31 -2.50
N ALA A 62 19.40 19.06 -3.45
CA ALA A 62 18.02 18.87 -3.88
C ALA A 62 17.75 17.44 -4.39
N SER A 63 18.74 16.84 -5.08
CA SER A 63 18.63 15.48 -5.59
C SER A 63 18.58 14.43 -4.47
N ASP A 64 19.31 14.67 -3.37
CA ASP A 64 19.28 13.81 -2.19
C ASP A 64 17.92 13.85 -1.51
N LEU A 65 17.34 15.05 -1.37
CA LEU A 65 16.00 15.25 -0.82
C LEU A 65 14.92 14.58 -1.67
N GLU A 66 15.03 14.64 -2.99
CA GLU A 66 14.09 13.96 -3.88
C GLU A 66 14.19 12.43 -3.73
N ARG A 67 15.42 11.88 -3.72
CA ARG A 67 15.66 10.45 -3.48
C ARG A 67 15.12 10.01 -2.12
N LEU A 68 15.33 10.81 -1.08
CA LEU A 68 14.80 10.56 0.26
C LEU A 68 13.27 10.56 0.24
N THR A 69 12.63 11.54 -0.40
CA THR A 69 11.17 11.63 -0.52
C THR A 69 10.59 10.41 -1.25
N ARG A 70 11.24 9.94 -2.32
CA ARG A 70 10.85 8.71 -3.03
C ARG A 70 10.98 7.47 -2.14
N ARG A 71 12.07 7.35 -1.39
CA ARG A 71 12.29 6.24 -0.43
C ARG A 71 11.25 6.26 0.69
N LEU A 72 10.96 7.43 1.26
CA LEU A 72 9.94 7.60 2.28
C LEU A 72 8.56 7.18 1.78
N ARG A 73 8.17 7.60 0.57
CA ARG A 73 6.92 7.15 -0.06
C ARG A 73 6.87 5.62 -0.21
N SER A 74 7.96 5.00 -0.65
CA SER A 74 8.05 3.54 -0.77
C SER A 74 7.94 2.85 0.59
N VAL A 75 8.54 3.41 1.64
CA VAL A 75 8.40 2.90 3.02
C VAL A 75 6.95 3.01 3.48
N SER A 76 6.28 4.15 3.27
CA SER A 76 4.86 4.33 3.63
C SER A 76 3.95 3.29 2.95
N GLN A 77 4.13 3.07 1.65
CA GLN A 77 3.37 2.05 0.91
C GLN A 77 3.61 0.64 1.45
N ARG A 78 4.85 0.34 1.87
CA ARG A 78 5.17 -0.96 2.47
C ARG A 78 4.57 -1.11 3.87
N LEU A 79 4.48 -0.02 4.64
CA LEU A 79 3.82 -0.05 5.95
C LEU A 79 2.33 -0.28 5.82
N GLU A 80 1.66 0.41 4.90
CA GLU A 80 0.24 0.19 4.60
C GLU A 80 -0.03 -1.27 4.17
N ALA A 81 0.80 -1.82 3.28
CA ALA A 81 0.68 -3.23 2.88
C ALA A 81 0.96 -4.22 4.03
N LEU A 82 1.79 -3.85 5.01
CA LEU A 82 2.04 -4.65 6.22
C LEU A 82 0.86 -4.56 7.18
N GLU A 83 0.24 -3.40 7.35
CA GLU A 83 -0.98 -3.20 8.14
C GLU A 83 -2.12 -4.05 7.57
N ASP A 84 -2.37 -3.97 6.26
CA ASP A 84 -3.32 -4.85 5.56
C ASP A 84 -3.00 -6.35 5.75
N GLY A 85 -1.71 -6.68 5.81
CA GLY A 85 -1.22 -8.03 6.05
C GLY A 85 -1.52 -8.51 7.46
N LEU A 86 -1.34 -7.64 8.45
CA LEU A 86 -1.63 -7.91 9.86
C LEU A 86 -3.13 -8.09 10.09
N ASP A 87 -3.98 -7.24 9.50
CA ASP A 87 -5.44 -7.37 9.59
C ASP A 87 -5.92 -8.74 9.08
N ARG A 88 -5.34 -9.21 7.97
CA ARG A 88 -5.63 -10.55 7.42
C ARG A 88 -5.14 -11.68 8.34
N VAL A 89 -4.02 -11.50 9.01
CA VAL A 89 -3.50 -12.49 9.97
C VAL A 89 -4.39 -12.54 11.21
N GLU A 90 -4.79 -11.39 11.75
CA GLU A 90 -5.73 -11.29 12.87
C GLU A 90 -7.03 -12.03 12.56
N GLN A 91 -7.63 -11.77 11.40
CA GLN A 91 -8.86 -12.44 10.99
C GLN A 91 -8.71 -13.97 10.85
N ARG A 92 -7.53 -14.44 10.43
CA ARG A 92 -7.24 -15.90 10.39
C ARG A 92 -7.08 -16.49 11.78
N LEU A 93 -6.43 -15.76 12.69
CA LEU A 93 -6.25 -16.19 14.08
C LEU A 93 -7.60 -16.28 14.81
N ASP A 94 -8.51 -15.34 14.57
CA ASP A 94 -9.87 -15.41 15.08
C ASP A 94 -10.60 -16.67 14.60
N GLY A 95 -10.44 -17.02 13.31
CA GLY A 95 -10.96 -18.26 12.74
C GLY A 95 -10.40 -19.52 13.43
N VAL A 96 -9.10 -19.53 13.77
CA VAL A 96 -8.51 -20.64 14.55
C VAL A 96 -9.09 -20.70 15.96
N GLY A 97 -9.35 -19.56 16.60
CA GLY A 97 -10.04 -19.50 17.89
C GLY A 97 -11.43 -20.15 17.85
N GLN A 98 -12.16 -20.01 16.74
CA GLN A 98 -13.45 -20.68 16.52
C GLN A 98 -13.31 -22.20 16.41
N VAL A 99 -12.22 -22.72 15.82
CA VAL A 99 -11.95 -24.17 15.77
C VAL A 99 -11.79 -24.74 17.17
N GLY A 100 -11.03 -24.07 18.05
CA GLY A 100 -10.92 -24.51 19.45
C GLY A 100 -12.24 -24.49 20.21
N ALA A 101 -13.17 -23.58 19.85
CA ALA A 101 -14.53 -23.59 20.40
C ALA A 101 -15.37 -24.76 19.87
N LEU A 102 -15.19 -25.13 18.59
CA LEU A 102 -15.83 -26.29 17.99
C LEU A 102 -15.35 -27.60 18.65
N GLU A 103 -14.04 -27.75 18.88
CA GLU A 103 -13.47 -28.90 19.59
C GLU A 103 -14.11 -29.10 20.97
N ARG A 104 -14.19 -28.04 21.78
CA ARG A 104 -14.88 -28.10 23.09
C ARG A 104 -16.34 -28.54 22.96
N ARG A 105 -17.05 -28.05 21.93
CA ARG A 105 -18.43 -28.42 21.68
C ARG A 105 -18.56 -29.88 21.25
N LEU A 106 -17.63 -30.40 20.45
CA LEU A 106 -17.57 -31.81 20.06
C LEU A 106 -17.36 -32.70 21.29
N THR A 107 -16.41 -32.37 22.17
CA THR A 107 -16.21 -33.11 23.43
C THR A 107 -17.48 -33.14 24.29
N ALA A 108 -18.18 -32.00 24.42
CA ALA A 108 -19.44 -31.95 25.18
C ALA A 108 -20.57 -32.77 24.53
N ILE A 109 -20.59 -32.86 23.19
CA ILE A 109 -21.53 -33.71 22.44
C ILE A 109 -21.19 -35.18 22.66
N GLU A 110 -19.91 -35.57 22.57
CA GLU A 110 -19.44 -36.94 22.82
C GLU A 110 -19.86 -37.43 24.22
N GLU A 111 -19.62 -36.64 25.26
CA GLU A 111 -20.07 -36.95 26.62
C GLU A 111 -21.59 -37.13 26.72
N SER A 112 -22.34 -36.30 25.99
CA SER A 112 -23.80 -36.37 25.96
C SER A 112 -24.28 -37.63 25.26
N LEU A 113 -23.61 -38.05 24.19
CA LEU A 113 -23.89 -39.32 23.50
C LEU A 113 -23.59 -40.52 24.40
N THR A 114 -22.48 -40.52 25.13
CA THR A 114 -22.16 -41.59 26.10
C THR A 114 -23.24 -41.70 27.18
N ARG A 115 -23.77 -40.58 27.68
CA ARG A 115 -24.90 -40.58 28.64
C ARG A 115 -26.18 -41.16 28.03
N ILE A 116 -26.50 -40.79 26.79
CA ILE A 116 -27.68 -41.31 26.09
C ILE A 116 -27.54 -42.82 25.87
N GLU A 117 -26.39 -43.27 25.37
CA GLU A 117 -26.09 -44.69 25.18
C GLU A 117 -26.26 -45.49 26.48
N ALA A 118 -25.75 -44.98 27.61
CA ALA A 118 -25.94 -45.60 28.92
C ALA A 118 -27.42 -45.69 29.33
N SER A 119 -28.23 -44.68 29.01
CA SER A 119 -29.67 -44.68 29.32
C SER A 119 -30.49 -45.62 28.43
N VAL A 120 -30.10 -45.80 27.16
CA VAL A 120 -30.74 -46.72 26.20
C VAL A 120 -30.30 -48.17 26.44
N GLY A 121 -29.03 -48.38 26.78
CA GLY A 121 -28.44 -49.69 27.07
C GLY A 121 -28.71 -50.21 28.49
N GLY A 122 -29.26 -49.38 29.37
CA GLY A 122 -29.66 -49.78 30.72
C GLY A 122 -30.69 -50.93 30.70
N PRO A 123 -30.63 -51.87 31.65
CA PRO A 123 -31.44 -53.08 31.61
C PRO A 123 -32.93 -52.73 31.55
N ARG A 124 -33.62 -53.17 30.48
CA ARG A 124 -35.08 -53.20 30.39
C ARG A 124 -35.59 -53.95 31.63
N ARG A 125 -36.00 -53.21 32.67
CA ARG A 125 -36.66 -53.78 33.84
C ARG A 125 -37.91 -54.50 33.33
N ARG A 126 -37.81 -55.83 33.21
CA ARG A 126 -38.99 -56.68 33.05
C ARG A 126 -39.92 -56.35 34.21
N PRO A 127 -41.19 -55.99 33.96
CA PRO A 127 -42.12 -55.75 35.05
C PRO A 127 -42.18 -57.03 35.87
N ARG A 128 -41.73 -56.94 37.11
CA ARG A 128 -41.77 -58.02 38.09
C ARG A 128 -43.25 -58.30 38.30
N ALA A 129 -43.75 -59.37 37.66
CA ALA A 129 -45.11 -59.85 37.87
C ALA A 129 -45.30 -60.00 39.39
N GLN A 130 -46.21 -59.18 39.94
CA GLN A 130 -46.71 -59.36 41.30
C GLN A 130 -47.34 -60.74 41.34
N ARG A 131 -46.58 -61.72 41.83
CA ARG A 131 -47.15 -62.98 42.29
C ARG A 131 -47.99 -62.62 43.51
N SER A 132 -49.29 -62.63 43.29
CA SER A 132 -50.28 -62.86 44.32
C SER A 132 -49.91 -64.14 45.08
N ALA A 133 -49.40 -63.96 46.29
CA ALA A 133 -49.61 -64.89 47.40
C ALA A 133 -50.35 -64.02 48.43
N GLY A 134 -51.64 -64.17 48.69
CA GLY A 134 -52.34 -65.43 48.87
C GLY A 134 -52.00 -65.95 50.26
N ASP A 135 -52.95 -65.78 51.18
CA ASP A 135 -53.04 -66.44 52.50
C ASP A 135 -51.98 -66.02 53.54
N SER A 136 -52.28 -65.82 54.83
CA SER A 136 -53.43 -66.17 55.67
C SER A 136 -53.14 -65.70 57.11
N VAL A 137 -54.13 -65.84 58.02
CA VAL A 137 -54.00 -66.00 59.49
C VAL A 137 -53.90 -64.69 60.29
N SER A 138 -55.03 -64.20 60.86
CA SER A 138 -55.59 -64.49 62.20
C SER A 138 -54.86 -63.82 63.36
N ALA A 139 -55.49 -62.79 63.94
CA ALA A 139 -56.00 -62.74 65.33
C ALA A 139 -56.36 -61.29 65.67
#